data_AF-A0A7Y5FLK2-F1
#
_entry.id   AF-A0A7Y5FLK2-F1
#
_cell.length_a   1.000
_cell.length_b   1.000
_cell.length_c   1.000
_cell.angle_alpha   90.00
_cell.angle_beta   90.00
_cell.angle_gamma   90.00
#
_symmetry.space_group_name_H-M   'P 1'
#
loop_
_entity.id
_entity.type
_entity.pdbx_description
1 polymer ?
#
loop_
_entity_poly.entity_id
_entity_poly.type
_entity_poly.pdbx_seq_one_letter_code
_entity_poly.pdbx_strand_id
1 'polypeptide(L)'
;MRQKNLFLIIFLLITISAMPQNRDSVVTGLMNALISDSEDAFRFIDSQAVAYSKRLGRDYNQGDYKFFSDYGLTKELLRKMRDEKLSYDYKIENLPEKFYRVHLESKPAGLKTTLYFENDRLINSSRYFVKYWKKRETDHITFYIRDVDGYNFYSAQLLDGYIRYFIKETGLDKNFGDNIIKNRLVYILCQSEEELEKMTGVRNGNFFMSSFDEIYTIHNVDYAMLARQLLWLYTDKNLNHASAPYFEGLTAYMGGFKNLTRTPLKDMGYYFASEGIYEREKIFLEKEFSESDKSFSIPMLVLYFDSIARKLGLKNLVDLIKDESNPDGVIKGFPVSLKKYSEETEKYLAEYVQSDSILPVDTQDSLKMLFDGDRVRIFDDGDYYYIMSRGSFNISEDPGMRMYKNYRYRDIVPNRVYEGEKYHVLVNRRDIVVYNLYTNQVIAAYYAALTPDKKSIPGVSDLFRFKIKKHVFEEPLERMKIVQFY
;
A
#
# COMPACT_ATOMS: atom_id res chain seq x y z
N MET A 1 46.57 47.42 8.00
CA MET A 1 46.88 46.03 7.59
C MET A 1 46.50 44.94 8.60
N ARG A 2 46.42 45.21 9.93
CA ARG A 2 46.14 44.16 10.95
C ARG A 2 44.69 43.64 11.02
N GLN A 3 43.68 44.40 10.60
CA GLN A 3 42.27 43.95 10.68
C GLN A 3 41.86 42.95 9.58
N LYS A 4 42.48 42.99 8.39
CA LYS A 4 42.16 42.03 7.30
C LYS A 4 42.66 40.61 7.61
N ASN A 5 43.76 40.48 8.37
CA ASN A 5 44.30 39.18 8.74
C ASN A 5 43.48 38.50 9.84
N LEU A 6 42.85 39.27 10.75
CA LEU A 6 41.98 38.71 11.79
C LEU A 6 40.68 38.13 11.20
N PHE A 7 40.11 38.81 10.20
CA PHE A 7 38.92 38.34 9.49
C PHE A 7 39.19 37.06 8.67
N LEU A 8 40.37 36.98 8.03
CA LEU A 8 40.80 35.78 7.29
C LEU A 8 41.05 34.58 8.21
N ILE A 9 41.60 34.80 9.42
CA ILE A 9 41.84 33.76 10.41
C ILE A 9 40.53 33.27 11.04
N ILE A 10 39.56 34.15 11.29
CA ILE A 10 38.21 33.75 11.76
C ILE A 10 37.47 32.99 10.65
N PHE A 11 37.59 33.41 9.38
CA PHE A 11 37.01 32.69 8.24
C PHE A 11 37.69 31.32 8.03
N LEU A 12 39.01 31.22 8.20
CA LEU A 12 39.74 29.94 8.16
C LEU A 12 39.37 29.05 9.35
N LEU A 13 39.20 29.59 10.56
CA LEU A 13 38.79 28.83 11.75
C LEU A 13 37.36 28.30 11.64
N ILE A 14 36.45 29.05 10.99
CA ILE A 14 35.09 28.58 10.69
C ILE A 14 35.11 27.48 9.63
N THR A 15 36.06 27.48 8.68
CA THR A 15 36.24 26.36 7.74
C THR A 15 36.97 25.15 8.34
N ILE A 16 37.71 25.31 9.43
CA ILE A 16 38.45 24.21 10.09
C ILE A 16 37.60 23.48 11.15
N SER A 17 36.53 24.08 11.68
CA SER A 17 35.57 23.39 12.56
C SER A 17 34.62 22.42 11.86
N ALA A 18 34.79 22.20 10.56
CA ALA A 18 34.13 21.14 9.79
C ALA A 18 35.17 20.31 9.04
N MET A 19 36.24 19.87 9.71
CA MET A 19 36.99 18.72 9.19
C MET A 19 36.00 17.56 9.09
N PRO A 20 35.82 16.93 7.91
CA PRO A 20 35.09 15.68 7.84
C PRO A 20 35.80 14.71 8.80
N GLN A 21 35.15 14.36 9.91
CA GLN A 21 35.52 13.15 10.65
C GLN A 21 35.65 12.03 9.62
N ASN A 22 36.64 11.16 9.80
CA ASN A 22 37.01 10.16 8.80
C ASN A 22 35.81 9.22 8.55
N ARG A 23 34.93 9.57 7.60
CA ARG A 23 33.65 8.88 7.36
C ARG A 23 33.89 7.43 6.94
N ASP A 24 35.00 7.16 6.25
CA ASP A 24 35.48 5.82 5.97
C ASP A 24 35.69 5.01 7.25
N SER A 25 36.29 5.61 8.29
CA SER A 25 36.44 4.93 9.58
C SER A 25 35.11 4.63 10.28
N VAL A 26 34.10 5.48 10.11
CA VAL A 26 32.73 5.26 10.63
C VAL A 26 32.08 4.08 9.92
N VAL A 27 32.13 4.05 8.58
CA VAL A 27 31.52 2.98 7.77
C VAL A 27 32.23 1.65 8.01
N THR A 28 33.56 1.62 7.95
CA THR A 28 34.35 0.42 8.23
C THR A 28 34.16 -0.04 9.67
N GLY A 29 34.09 0.88 10.64
CA GLY A 29 33.81 0.57 12.04
C GLY A 29 32.44 -0.09 12.24
N LEU A 30 31.38 0.50 11.64
CA LEU A 30 30.04 -0.08 11.66
C LEU A 30 30.02 -1.48 11.04
N MET A 31 30.56 -1.65 9.84
CA MET A 31 30.55 -2.93 9.14
C MET A 31 31.32 -4.01 9.91
N ASN A 32 32.49 -3.68 10.48
CA ASN A 32 33.24 -4.59 11.32
C ASN A 32 32.44 -5.00 12.56
N ALA A 33 31.76 -4.05 13.21
CA ALA A 33 30.92 -4.34 14.37
C ALA A 33 29.71 -5.23 14.00
N LEU A 34 29.07 -4.98 12.85
CA LEU A 34 27.96 -5.81 12.37
C LEU A 34 28.39 -7.24 12.00
N ILE A 35 29.48 -7.38 11.24
CA ILE A 35 30.01 -8.69 10.81
C ILE A 35 30.48 -9.52 12.02
N SER A 36 31.03 -8.86 13.04
CA SER A 36 31.46 -9.53 14.27
C SER A 36 30.32 -9.80 15.26
N ASP A 37 29.08 -9.38 14.96
CA ASP A 37 27.92 -9.41 15.87
C ASP A 37 28.22 -8.74 17.22
N SER A 38 28.93 -7.60 17.18
CA SER A 38 29.32 -6.82 18.35
C SER A 38 28.24 -5.79 18.72
N GLU A 39 27.96 -5.66 20.02
CA GLU A 39 27.09 -4.60 20.56
C GLU A 39 27.62 -3.18 20.25
N ASP A 40 28.90 -3.05 19.92
CA ASP A 40 29.49 -1.78 19.50
C ASP A 40 28.85 -1.20 18.23
N ALA A 41 28.14 -2.02 17.43
CA ALA A 41 27.39 -1.56 16.26
C ALA A 41 26.41 -0.42 16.62
N PHE A 42 25.78 -0.48 17.81
CA PHE A 42 24.85 0.56 18.27
C PHE A 42 25.51 1.92 18.52
N ARG A 43 26.84 1.98 18.71
CA ARG A 43 27.57 3.25 18.83
C ARG A 43 27.63 4.04 17.52
N PHE A 44 27.35 3.39 16.40
CA PHE A 44 27.27 4.02 15.10
C PHE A 44 25.84 4.40 14.70
N ILE A 45 24.84 4.06 15.53
CA ILE A 45 23.42 4.32 15.24
C ILE A 45 22.94 5.48 16.11
N ASP A 46 22.06 6.32 15.56
CA ASP A 46 21.37 7.36 16.32
C ASP A 46 20.37 6.72 17.31
N SER A 47 20.50 7.07 18.59
CA SER A 47 19.69 6.45 19.65
C SER A 47 18.19 6.78 19.53
N GLN A 48 17.84 7.94 18.95
CA GLN A 48 16.44 8.28 18.69
C GLN A 48 15.88 7.43 17.55
N ALA A 49 16.69 7.11 16.54
CA ALA A 49 16.28 6.23 15.45
C ALA A 49 16.05 4.79 15.95
N VAL A 50 16.84 4.32 16.91
CA VAL A 50 16.60 3.04 17.61
C VAL A 50 15.34 3.09 18.47
N ALA A 51 15.11 4.17 19.22
CA ALA A 51 13.88 4.32 20.01
C ALA A 51 12.64 4.38 19.10
N TYR A 52 12.76 5.06 17.96
CA TYR A 52 11.70 5.22 16.98
C TYR A 52 11.30 3.90 16.31
N SER A 53 12.26 3.03 15.98
CA SER A 53 11.96 1.69 15.45
C SER A 53 11.21 0.82 16.46
N LYS A 54 11.39 1.04 17.76
CA LYS A 54 10.71 0.26 18.82
C LYS A 54 9.38 0.86 19.29
N ARG A 55 8.99 2.05 18.80
CA ARG A 55 7.88 2.84 19.36
C ARG A 55 6.53 2.12 19.40
N LEU A 56 6.28 1.21 18.45
CA LEU A 56 5.03 0.43 18.38
C LEU A 56 5.10 -0.90 19.16
N GLY A 57 6.08 -1.07 20.05
CA GLY A 57 6.15 -2.19 20.98
C GLY A 57 6.76 -3.48 20.41
N ARG A 58 7.36 -3.40 19.21
CA ARG A 58 8.07 -4.53 18.59
C ARG A 58 9.56 -4.46 18.89
N ASP A 59 10.08 -5.54 19.47
CA ASP A 59 11.52 -5.78 19.66
C ASP A 59 11.91 -7.15 19.07
N TYR A 60 13.06 -7.20 18.42
CA TYR A 60 13.62 -8.46 17.92
C TYR A 60 14.50 -9.04 19.02
N ASN A 61 13.85 -9.69 20.00
CA ASN A 61 14.55 -10.31 21.13
C ASN A 61 15.34 -11.58 20.77
N GLN A 62 15.36 -11.98 19.50
CA GLN A 62 16.10 -13.14 19.02
C GLN A 62 16.72 -12.84 17.66
N GLY A 63 17.91 -12.25 17.68
CA GLY A 63 18.84 -12.44 16.58
C GLY A 63 18.67 -11.58 15.33
N ASP A 64 17.96 -10.45 15.33
CA ASP A 64 18.07 -9.45 14.26
C ASP A 64 17.94 -8.05 14.83
N TYR A 65 18.67 -7.10 14.25
CA TYR A 65 18.45 -5.69 14.56
C TYR A 65 17.26 -5.23 13.73
N LYS A 66 16.08 -4.96 14.33
CA LYS A 66 14.90 -4.39 13.63
C LYS A 66 15.32 -3.30 12.64
N PHE A 67 16.19 -2.43 13.12
CA PHE A 67 16.72 -1.28 12.39
C PHE A 67 17.31 -1.65 11.02
N PHE A 68 17.86 -2.84 10.85
CA PHE A 68 18.57 -3.29 9.66
C PHE A 68 17.75 -4.19 8.73
N SER A 69 16.51 -4.57 9.08
CA SER A 69 15.75 -5.61 8.38
C SER A 69 15.49 -5.28 6.90
N ASP A 70 15.16 -4.03 6.58
CA ASP A 70 14.90 -3.62 5.19
C ASP A 70 16.17 -3.19 4.44
N TYR A 71 17.32 -3.10 5.13
CA TYR A 71 18.60 -2.78 4.48
C TYR A 71 19.30 -4.01 3.91
N GLY A 72 18.72 -5.20 4.05
CA GLY A 72 19.29 -6.47 3.61
C GLY A 72 20.45 -6.96 4.49
N LEU A 73 20.74 -6.28 5.61
CA LEU A 73 21.81 -6.62 6.54
C LEU A 73 21.31 -7.62 7.60
N THR A 74 20.85 -8.79 7.15
CA THR A 74 20.34 -9.86 8.03
C THR A 74 21.49 -10.57 8.75
N LYS A 75 21.23 -11.18 9.92
CA LYS A 75 22.28 -11.97 10.60
C LYS A 75 22.81 -13.12 9.76
N GLU A 76 21.98 -13.77 8.95
CA GLU A 76 22.43 -14.82 8.04
C GLU A 76 23.47 -14.30 7.05
N LEU A 77 23.18 -13.15 6.42
CA LEU A 77 24.10 -12.50 5.50
C LEU A 77 25.39 -12.09 6.21
N LEU A 78 25.29 -11.42 7.36
CA LEU A 78 26.44 -10.95 8.14
C LEU A 78 27.32 -12.13 8.61
N ARG A 79 26.71 -13.24 9.05
CA ARG A 79 27.41 -14.48 9.40
C ARG A 79 28.11 -15.06 8.17
N LYS A 80 27.43 -15.14 7.03
CA LYS A 80 28.03 -15.61 5.77
C LYS A 80 29.23 -14.75 5.37
N MET A 81 29.11 -13.42 5.47
CA MET A 81 30.20 -12.49 5.20
C MET A 81 31.40 -12.73 6.13
N ARG A 82 31.16 -13.00 7.43
CA ARG A 82 32.21 -13.33 8.40
C ARG A 82 32.89 -14.65 8.09
N ASP A 83 32.10 -15.72 7.98
CA ASP A 83 32.59 -17.10 7.94
C ASP A 83 33.27 -17.40 6.60
N GLU A 84 32.75 -16.86 5.49
CA GLU A 84 33.32 -16.99 4.14
C GLU A 84 34.29 -15.84 3.79
N LYS A 85 34.48 -14.87 4.69
CA LYS A 85 35.32 -13.67 4.48
C LYS A 85 34.97 -12.91 3.18
N LEU A 86 33.68 -12.74 2.92
CA LEU A 86 33.20 -12.04 1.73
C LEU A 86 33.56 -10.55 1.81
N SER A 87 34.12 -10.02 0.72
CA SER A 87 34.44 -8.60 0.63
C SER A 87 33.19 -7.75 0.43
N TYR A 88 33.27 -6.49 0.82
CA TYR A 88 32.29 -5.45 0.52
C TYR A 88 33.01 -4.19 0.10
N ASP A 89 32.35 -3.40 -0.74
CA ASP A 89 32.78 -2.09 -1.19
C ASP A 89 31.74 -1.06 -0.80
N TYR A 90 32.15 0.20 -0.67
CA TYR A 90 31.21 1.29 -0.45
C TYR A 90 31.63 2.58 -1.15
N LYS A 91 30.64 3.42 -1.42
CA LYS A 91 30.81 4.79 -1.91
C LYS A 91 30.09 5.77 -0.99
N ILE A 92 30.83 6.76 -0.50
CA ILE A 92 30.29 7.85 0.32
C ILE A 92 29.90 9.02 -0.58
N GLU A 93 28.68 9.50 -0.41
CA GLU A 93 28.19 10.71 -1.09
C GLU A 93 27.73 11.74 -0.06
N ASN A 94 28.30 12.94 -0.14
CA ASN A 94 27.99 14.03 0.75
C ASN A 94 26.63 14.63 0.38
N LEU A 95 25.78 14.79 1.38
CA LEU A 95 24.50 15.46 1.25
C LEU A 95 24.59 16.85 1.92
N PRO A 96 23.61 17.74 1.73
CA PRO A 96 23.62 19.06 2.38
C PRO A 96 23.76 18.97 3.91
N GLU A 97 24.28 20.06 4.50
CA GLU A 97 24.49 20.21 5.94
C GLU A 97 25.42 19.12 6.52
N LYS A 98 24.94 18.35 7.50
CA LYS A 98 25.67 17.32 8.23
C LYS A 98 25.35 15.90 7.75
N PHE A 99 24.63 15.77 6.65
CA PHE A 99 24.19 14.46 6.16
C PHE A 99 25.16 13.89 5.12
N TYR A 100 25.22 12.57 5.05
CA TYR A 100 25.82 11.86 3.94
C TYR A 100 25.12 10.51 3.77
N ARG A 101 25.22 9.93 2.58
CA ARG A 101 24.75 8.58 2.31
C ARG A 101 25.91 7.67 1.91
N VAL A 102 25.74 6.39 2.18
CA VAL A 102 26.71 5.35 1.88
C VAL A 102 26.01 4.31 1.02
N HIS A 103 26.49 4.14 -0.20
CA HIS A 103 26.09 3.04 -1.06
C HIS A 103 26.98 1.86 -0.75
N LEU A 104 26.41 0.80 -0.17
CA LEU A 104 27.10 -0.41 0.24
C LEU A 104 26.78 -1.54 -0.73
N GLU A 105 27.80 -2.22 -1.23
CA GLU A 105 27.67 -3.33 -2.16
C GLU A 105 28.57 -4.51 -1.73
N SER A 106 28.03 -5.72 -1.79
CA SER A 106 28.83 -6.94 -1.74
C SER A 106 28.32 -7.89 -2.81
N LYS A 107 28.99 -7.89 -3.97
CA LYS A 107 28.66 -8.79 -5.09
C LYS A 107 28.64 -10.26 -4.68
N PRO A 108 29.62 -10.78 -3.92
CA PRO A 108 29.60 -12.19 -3.48
C PRO A 108 28.40 -12.52 -2.57
N ALA A 109 27.90 -11.53 -1.83
CA ALA A 109 26.79 -11.69 -0.91
C ALA A 109 25.43 -11.29 -1.52
N GLY A 110 25.41 -10.77 -2.76
CA GLY A 110 24.20 -10.23 -3.39
C GLY A 110 23.62 -8.98 -2.70
N LEU A 111 24.42 -8.29 -1.88
CA LEU A 111 23.98 -7.12 -1.13
C LEU A 111 24.12 -5.85 -1.96
N LYS A 112 23.06 -5.04 -2.01
CA LYS A 112 23.09 -3.67 -2.52
C LYS A 112 22.13 -2.82 -1.70
N THR A 113 22.64 -1.86 -0.95
CA THR A 113 21.83 -1.04 -0.04
C THR A 113 22.37 0.38 0.10
N THR A 114 21.53 1.30 0.57
CA THR A 114 21.91 2.69 0.83
C THR A 114 21.60 3.07 2.27
N LEU A 115 22.63 3.49 3.00
CA LEU A 115 22.55 3.90 4.39
C LEU A 115 22.65 5.43 4.50
N TYR A 116 21.90 6.02 5.43
CA TYR A 116 21.88 7.48 5.64
C TYR A 116 22.45 7.84 7.01
N PHE A 117 23.33 8.82 7.03
CA PHE A 117 24.02 9.26 8.24
C PHE A 117 23.83 10.75 8.48
N GLU A 118 23.78 11.11 9.76
CA GLU A 118 23.82 12.47 10.27
C GLU A 118 25.03 12.60 11.21
N ASN A 119 25.99 13.44 10.84
CA ASN A 119 27.34 13.53 11.44
C ASN A 119 28.15 12.23 11.32
N ASP A 120 28.00 11.32 12.27
CA ASP A 120 28.65 10.00 12.34
C ASP A 120 27.65 8.90 12.76
N ARG A 121 26.35 9.23 12.76
CA ARG A 121 25.29 8.35 13.27
C ARG A 121 24.36 7.95 12.14
N LEU A 122 24.18 6.65 12.00
CA LEU A 122 23.21 6.06 11.11
C LEU A 122 21.80 6.43 11.57
N ILE A 123 21.00 6.94 10.64
CA ILE A 123 19.62 7.38 10.85
C ILE A 123 18.69 6.63 9.89
N ASN A 124 17.39 6.64 10.19
CA ASN A 124 16.36 6.29 9.24
C ASN A 124 16.37 7.24 8.04
N SER A 125 16.16 6.72 6.81
CA SER A 125 16.20 7.55 5.60
C SER A 125 15.16 8.67 5.63
N SER A 126 13.95 8.39 6.15
CA SER A 126 12.89 9.39 6.28
C SER A 126 13.33 10.64 7.04
N ARG A 127 14.14 10.53 8.10
CA ARG A 127 14.65 11.68 8.88
C ARG A 127 15.41 12.70 8.02
N TYR A 128 16.12 12.24 6.99
CA TYR A 128 16.78 13.13 6.04
C TYR A 128 15.77 13.75 5.05
N PHE A 129 14.97 12.92 4.40
CA PHE A 129 14.11 13.37 3.29
C PHE A 129 12.94 14.25 3.73
N VAL A 130 12.27 13.90 4.84
CA VAL A 130 11.02 14.55 5.23
C VAL A 130 11.23 15.81 6.07
N LYS A 131 12.48 16.21 6.32
CA LYS A 131 12.86 17.36 7.17
C LYS A 131 12.09 18.64 6.83
N TYR A 132 11.84 18.86 5.55
CA TYR A 132 11.16 20.07 5.03
C TYR A 132 9.78 19.77 4.43
N TRP A 133 9.24 18.57 4.64
CA TRP A 133 7.94 18.18 4.11
C TRP A 133 6.83 18.68 5.01
N LYS A 134 5.63 18.84 4.45
CA LYS A 134 4.49 19.29 5.24
C LYS A 134 4.04 18.15 6.15
N LYS A 135 4.06 18.39 7.46
CA LYS A 135 3.50 17.48 8.46
C LYS A 135 2.00 17.73 8.65
N ARG A 136 1.21 16.67 8.66
CA ARG A 136 -0.21 16.65 9.08
C ARG A 136 -0.44 15.44 9.99
N GLU A 137 -1.43 15.52 10.86
CA GLU A 137 -1.75 14.44 11.80
C GLU A 137 -3.25 14.21 11.83
N THR A 138 -3.63 12.94 11.98
CA THR A 138 -4.97 12.48 12.32
C THR A 138 -4.93 11.81 13.71
N ASP A 139 -6.00 11.11 14.10
CA ASP A 139 -6.05 10.42 15.38
C ASP A 139 -5.02 9.29 15.42
N HIS A 140 -4.80 8.60 14.29
CA HIS A 140 -3.97 7.40 14.22
C HIS A 140 -2.71 7.54 13.36
N ILE A 141 -2.61 8.56 12.50
CA ILE A 141 -1.54 8.66 11.49
C ILE A 141 -0.85 10.02 11.52
N THR A 142 0.47 10.00 11.40
CA THR A 142 1.30 11.16 11.05
C THR A 142 1.65 11.10 9.57
N PHE A 143 1.25 12.10 8.81
CA PHE A 143 1.55 12.27 7.40
C PHE A 143 2.73 13.21 7.20
N TYR A 144 3.71 12.77 6.41
CA TYR A 144 4.72 13.63 5.80
C TYR A 144 4.41 13.76 4.32
N ILE A 145 4.12 14.97 3.87
CA ILE A 145 3.56 15.23 2.54
C ILE A 145 4.55 16.06 1.74
N ARG A 146 5.04 15.49 0.63
CA ARG A 146 5.92 16.21 -0.30
C ARG A 146 5.15 17.30 -1.05
N ASP A 147 4.01 16.92 -1.61
CA ASP A 147 3.17 17.77 -2.42
C ASP A 147 1.80 17.97 -1.75
N VAL A 148 1.58 19.18 -1.25
CA VAL A 148 0.37 19.52 -0.48
C VAL A 148 -0.87 19.57 -1.38
N ASP A 149 -0.71 19.91 -2.66
CA ASP A 149 -1.84 19.99 -3.59
C ASP A 149 -2.35 18.59 -3.97
N GLY A 150 -1.47 17.60 -3.96
CA GLY A 150 -1.79 16.19 -4.15
C GLY A 150 -2.40 15.51 -2.92
N TYR A 151 -2.49 16.18 -1.77
CA TYR A 151 -3.05 15.63 -0.54
C TYR A 151 -4.51 16.09 -0.33
N ASN A 152 -5.37 15.18 0.13
CA ASN A 152 -6.72 15.53 0.57
C ASN A 152 -7.06 14.93 1.94
N PHE A 153 -7.75 15.72 2.78
CA PHE A 153 -8.05 15.34 4.16
C PHE A 153 -9.05 14.17 4.25
N TYR A 154 -9.96 14.07 3.28
CA TYR A 154 -10.91 12.96 3.19
C TYR A 154 -10.20 11.60 3.13
N SER A 155 -9.16 11.47 2.32
CA SER A 155 -8.35 10.24 2.23
C SER A 155 -7.69 9.89 3.57
N ALA A 156 -7.21 10.89 4.30
CA ALA A 156 -6.63 10.68 5.63
C ALA A 156 -7.68 10.18 6.64
N GLN A 157 -8.92 10.70 6.58
CA GLN A 157 -10.02 10.25 7.42
C GLN A 157 -10.45 8.81 7.10
N LEU A 158 -10.42 8.43 5.82
CA LEU A 158 -10.70 7.05 5.40
C LEU A 158 -9.68 6.06 5.97
N LEU A 159 -8.38 6.40 5.97
CA LEU A 159 -7.34 5.56 6.58
C LEU A 159 -7.55 5.41 8.09
N ASP A 160 -7.90 6.49 8.79
CA ASP A 160 -8.27 6.44 10.22
C ASP A 160 -9.51 5.55 10.46
N GLY A 161 -10.52 5.64 9.60
CA GLY A 161 -11.70 4.79 9.62
C GLY A 161 -11.34 3.31 9.44
N TYR A 162 -10.42 3.04 8.52
CA TYR A 162 -9.93 1.70 8.26
C TYR A 162 -9.18 1.10 9.45
N ILE A 163 -8.35 1.88 10.16
CA ILE A 163 -7.66 1.42 11.38
C ILE A 163 -8.67 1.02 12.46
N ARG A 164 -9.71 1.85 12.68
CA ARG A 164 -10.78 1.54 13.64
C ARG A 164 -11.54 0.28 13.25
N TYR A 165 -11.87 0.13 11.98
CA TYR A 165 -12.49 -1.08 11.43
C TYR A 165 -11.61 -2.31 11.68
N PHE A 166 -10.31 -2.23 11.33
CA PHE A 166 -9.37 -3.33 11.52
C PHE A 166 -9.29 -3.78 12.98
N ILE A 167 -9.08 -2.84 13.91
CA ILE A 167 -8.99 -3.13 15.35
C ILE A 167 -10.25 -3.84 15.84
N LYS A 168 -11.43 -3.33 15.43
CA LYS A 168 -12.72 -3.91 15.81
C LYS A 168 -12.89 -5.33 15.28
N GLU A 169 -12.66 -5.55 13.98
CA GLU A 169 -12.96 -6.83 13.31
C GLU A 169 -11.93 -7.93 13.62
N THR A 170 -10.71 -7.56 14.00
CA THR A 170 -9.69 -8.51 14.46
C THR A 170 -9.78 -8.80 15.96
N GLY A 171 -10.61 -8.07 16.71
CA GLY A 171 -10.74 -8.23 18.16
C GLY A 171 -9.48 -7.86 18.93
N LEU A 172 -8.69 -6.94 18.38
CA LEU A 172 -7.49 -6.40 19.03
C LEU A 172 -7.85 -5.69 20.33
N ASP A 173 -6.98 -5.82 21.33
CA ASP A 173 -7.24 -5.25 22.64
C ASP A 173 -7.14 -3.71 22.63
N LYS A 174 -7.69 -3.10 23.69
CA LYS A 174 -7.67 -1.64 23.84
C LYS A 174 -6.23 -1.10 23.88
N ASN A 175 -5.28 -1.86 24.44
CA ASN A 175 -3.89 -1.42 24.55
C ASN A 175 -3.25 -1.24 23.17
N PHE A 176 -3.55 -2.11 22.20
CA PHE A 176 -3.10 -1.96 20.83
C PHE A 176 -3.60 -0.67 20.20
N GLY A 177 -4.91 -0.39 20.34
CA GLY A 177 -5.52 0.85 19.85
C GLY A 177 -4.91 2.09 20.51
N ASP A 178 -4.79 2.09 21.84
CA ASP A 178 -4.20 3.18 22.61
C ASP A 178 -2.72 3.41 22.22
N ASN A 179 -1.98 2.34 21.92
CA ASN A 179 -0.60 2.42 21.45
C ASN A 179 -0.50 3.07 20.06
N ILE A 180 -1.39 2.74 19.13
CA ILE A 180 -1.47 3.40 17.82
C ILE A 180 -1.82 4.88 17.97
N ILE A 181 -2.79 5.24 18.82
CA ILE A 181 -3.15 6.65 19.04
C ILE A 181 -1.96 7.43 19.62
N LYS A 182 -1.28 6.84 20.61
CA LYS A 182 -0.14 7.47 21.29
C LYS A 182 1.04 7.69 20.34
N ASN A 183 1.44 6.67 19.59
CA ASN A 183 2.67 6.69 18.80
C ASN A 183 2.47 7.08 17.33
N ARG A 184 1.23 6.95 16.83
CA ARG A 184 0.80 7.10 15.44
C ARG A 184 1.56 6.21 14.44
N LEU A 185 0.83 5.71 13.46
CA LEU A 185 1.45 5.16 12.26
C LEU A 185 2.03 6.30 11.43
N VAL A 186 3.03 6.02 10.60
CA VAL A 186 3.71 7.05 9.81
C VAL A 186 3.53 6.77 8.33
N TYR A 187 3.04 7.78 7.63
CA TYR A 187 2.66 7.73 6.23
C TYR A 187 3.42 8.83 5.47
N ILE A 188 4.29 8.41 4.56
CA ILE A 188 5.18 9.29 3.79
C ILE A 188 4.63 9.33 2.37
N LEU A 189 3.99 10.44 2.03
CA LEU A 189 3.37 10.69 0.74
C LEU A 189 4.37 11.37 -0.19
N CYS A 190 5.01 10.55 -1.02
CA CYS A 190 5.96 10.95 -2.05
C CYS A 190 5.21 11.52 -3.27
N GLN A 191 5.86 12.41 -4.00
CA GLN A 191 5.31 12.99 -5.22
C GLN A 191 5.40 12.04 -6.43
N SER A 192 6.38 11.14 -6.44
CA SER A 192 6.63 10.22 -7.57
C SER A 192 7.30 8.92 -7.15
N GLU A 193 7.26 7.92 -8.03
CA GLU A 193 7.96 6.65 -7.81
C GLU A 193 9.48 6.83 -7.74
N GLU A 194 10.03 7.81 -8.45
CA GLU A 194 11.47 8.12 -8.41
C GLU A 194 11.88 8.67 -7.03
N GLU A 195 11.02 9.50 -6.42
CA GLU A 195 11.25 9.97 -5.06
C GLU A 195 11.16 8.82 -4.06
N LEU A 196 10.15 7.95 -4.20
CA LEU A 196 10.02 6.75 -3.38
C LEU A 196 11.25 5.84 -3.52
N GLU A 197 11.71 5.56 -4.74
CA GLU A 197 12.90 4.75 -5.03
C GLU A 197 14.16 5.35 -4.41
N LYS A 198 14.33 6.68 -4.42
CA LYS A 198 15.46 7.35 -3.74
C LYS A 198 15.46 7.11 -2.22
N MET A 199 14.29 6.97 -1.61
CA MET A 199 14.13 6.80 -0.16
C MET A 199 14.23 5.34 0.28
N THR A 200 13.74 4.41 -0.54
CA THR A 200 13.55 3.00 -0.17
C THR A 200 14.42 2.03 -0.98
N GLY A 201 14.96 2.46 -2.13
CA GLY A 201 15.64 1.59 -3.10
C GLY A 201 14.70 0.77 -3.98
N VAL A 202 13.37 0.92 -3.83
CA VAL A 202 12.36 0.13 -4.55
C VAL A 202 11.47 1.05 -5.38
N ARG A 203 11.28 0.71 -6.66
CA ARG A 203 10.39 1.45 -7.57
C ARG A 203 9.09 0.70 -7.78
N ASN A 204 8.15 0.81 -6.84
CA ASN A 204 6.89 0.03 -6.88
C ASN A 204 5.63 0.81 -6.43
N GLY A 205 5.60 2.14 -6.53
CA GLY A 205 4.45 2.97 -6.13
C GLY A 205 4.17 3.04 -4.62
N ASN A 206 4.49 1.99 -3.87
CA ASN A 206 4.44 1.92 -2.43
C ASN A 206 5.52 0.99 -1.85
N PHE A 207 5.80 1.15 -0.56
CA PHE A 207 6.73 0.32 0.20
C PHE A 207 6.44 0.42 1.69
N PHE A 208 6.42 -0.72 2.39
CA PHE A 208 6.34 -0.76 3.84
C PHE A 208 7.73 -1.02 4.43
N MET A 209 8.30 -0.01 5.09
CA MET A 209 9.60 -0.08 5.75
C MET A 209 9.39 -0.61 7.18
N SER A 210 9.53 -1.92 7.31
CA SER A 210 9.33 -2.66 8.56
C SER A 210 10.29 -2.26 9.70
N SER A 211 11.49 -1.81 9.35
CA SER A 211 12.55 -1.35 10.26
C SER A 211 12.10 -0.16 11.08
N PHE A 212 11.21 0.66 10.54
CA PHE A 212 10.75 1.91 11.14
C PHE A 212 9.24 2.01 11.26
N ASP A 213 8.49 0.97 10.90
CA ASP A 213 7.02 0.99 10.83
C ASP A 213 6.50 2.21 10.04
N GLU A 214 6.99 2.38 8.82
CA GLU A 214 6.67 3.51 7.94
C GLU A 214 6.11 3.02 6.60
N ILE A 215 5.03 3.64 6.14
CA ILE A 215 4.50 3.43 4.79
C ILE A 215 4.99 4.56 3.90
N TYR A 216 5.68 4.22 2.83
CA TYR A 216 6.09 5.12 1.75
C TYR A 216 5.17 4.87 0.57
N THR A 217 4.57 5.90 0.01
CA THR A 217 3.62 5.72 -1.11
C THR A 217 3.44 6.98 -1.93
N ILE A 218 3.00 6.81 -3.17
CA ILE A 218 2.52 7.91 -4.04
C ILE A 218 0.99 8.04 -4.02
N HIS A 219 0.31 7.24 -3.19
CA HIS A 219 -1.13 7.14 -3.12
C HIS A 219 -1.68 7.80 -1.85
N ASN A 220 -2.75 8.58 -1.98
CA ASN A 220 -3.43 9.16 -0.81
C ASN A 220 -4.09 8.11 0.09
N VAL A 221 -4.48 6.98 -0.50
CA VAL A 221 -5.08 5.84 0.20
C VAL A 221 -4.39 4.56 -0.29
N ASP A 222 -3.78 3.84 0.64
CA ASP A 222 -3.13 2.56 0.40
C ASP A 222 -3.52 1.58 1.51
N TYR A 223 -4.75 1.06 1.42
CA TYR A 223 -5.26 0.14 2.43
C TYR A 223 -4.46 -1.16 2.46
N ALA A 224 -3.86 -1.59 1.35
CA ALA A 224 -3.06 -2.81 1.29
C ALA A 224 -1.79 -2.68 2.13
N MET A 225 -1.06 -1.57 2.02
CA MET A 225 0.10 -1.30 2.87
C MET A 225 -0.29 -1.04 4.32
N LEU A 226 -1.42 -0.37 4.55
CA LEU A 226 -1.93 -0.17 5.91
C LEU A 226 -2.33 -1.51 6.56
N ALA A 227 -3.02 -2.39 5.83
CA ALA A 227 -3.30 -3.76 6.27
C ALA A 227 -2.01 -4.53 6.55
N ARG A 228 -1.02 -4.42 5.66
CA ARG A 228 0.31 -5.02 5.83
C ARG A 228 0.96 -4.59 7.13
N GLN A 229 0.98 -3.29 7.42
CA GLN A 229 1.53 -2.74 8.65
C GLN A 229 0.73 -3.19 9.88
N LEU A 230 -0.59 -3.16 9.84
CA LEU A 230 -1.42 -3.54 10.99
C LEU A 230 -1.32 -5.04 11.29
N LEU A 231 -1.33 -5.89 10.27
CA LEU A 231 -1.05 -7.33 10.42
C LEU A 231 0.35 -7.54 10.96
N TRP A 232 1.34 -6.87 10.38
CA TRP A 232 2.72 -6.91 10.84
C TRP A 232 2.84 -6.59 12.32
N LEU A 233 2.09 -5.60 12.84
CA LEU A 233 2.08 -5.24 14.26
C LEU A 233 1.30 -6.25 15.11
N TYR A 234 0.21 -6.83 14.60
CA TYR A 234 -0.63 -7.79 15.32
C TYR A 234 0.05 -9.15 15.55
N THR A 235 0.74 -9.69 14.56
CA THR A 235 1.03 -11.13 14.51
C THR A 235 2.43 -11.51 14.98
N ASP A 236 2.72 -11.22 16.25
CA ASP A 236 4.06 -11.28 16.86
C ASP A 236 5.04 -12.29 16.24
N LYS A 237 6.19 -11.79 15.77
CA LYS A 237 7.41 -12.48 15.28
C LYS A 237 7.32 -13.48 14.11
N ASN A 238 6.16 -14.06 13.76
CA ASN A 238 6.14 -15.20 12.83
C ASN A 238 5.63 -14.89 11.42
N LEU A 239 4.80 -13.87 11.22
CA LEU A 239 4.16 -13.62 9.92
C LEU A 239 5.11 -13.03 8.86
N ASN A 240 6.31 -12.59 9.29
CA ASN A 240 7.43 -12.29 8.39
C ASN A 240 7.92 -13.53 7.64
N HIS A 241 7.57 -14.71 8.14
CA HIS A 241 7.89 -16.02 7.60
C HIS A 241 6.67 -16.73 7.01
N ALA A 242 5.50 -16.07 6.99
CA ALA A 242 4.39 -16.56 6.16
C ALA A 242 4.86 -16.53 4.70
N SER A 243 4.62 -17.59 3.93
CA SER A 243 4.99 -17.55 2.51
C SER A 243 4.28 -16.38 1.83
N ALA A 244 4.97 -15.76 0.86
CA ALA A 244 4.48 -14.59 0.12
C ALA A 244 2.99 -14.68 -0.31
N PRO A 245 2.46 -15.82 -0.80
CA PRO A 245 1.04 -15.97 -1.12
C PRO A 245 0.07 -15.61 0.02
N TYR A 246 0.34 -16.05 1.25
CA TYR A 246 -0.57 -15.82 2.37
C TYR A 246 -0.62 -14.36 2.75
N PHE A 247 0.56 -13.76 2.92
CA PHE A 247 0.63 -12.40 3.40
C PHE A 247 0.19 -11.41 2.33
N GLU A 248 0.63 -11.58 1.08
CA GLU A 248 0.18 -10.72 -0.03
C GLU A 248 -1.31 -10.90 -0.32
N GLY A 249 -1.82 -12.14 -0.31
CA GLY A 249 -3.24 -12.38 -0.54
C GLY A 249 -4.13 -11.86 0.60
N LEU A 250 -3.73 -12.03 1.87
CA LEU A 250 -4.49 -11.50 3.00
C LEU A 250 -4.49 -9.97 3.01
N THR A 251 -3.33 -9.34 2.80
CA THR A 251 -3.25 -7.87 2.70
C THR A 251 -4.08 -7.34 1.55
N ALA A 252 -4.09 -8.02 0.41
CA ALA A 252 -4.93 -7.66 -0.73
C ALA A 252 -6.42 -7.89 -0.47
N TYR A 253 -6.77 -8.96 0.24
CA TYR A 253 -8.15 -9.20 0.66
C TYR A 253 -8.65 -8.08 1.57
N MET A 254 -7.79 -7.61 2.47
CA MET A 254 -8.14 -6.57 3.44
C MET A 254 -8.08 -5.15 2.86
N GLY A 255 -7.23 -4.88 1.87
CA GLY A 255 -6.93 -3.53 1.41
C GLY A 255 -6.95 -3.31 -0.11
N GLY A 256 -7.23 -4.32 -0.91
CA GLY A 256 -7.16 -4.25 -2.36
C GLY A 256 -5.75 -4.41 -2.92
N PHE A 257 -5.59 -4.18 -4.22
CA PHE A 257 -4.32 -4.38 -4.92
C PHE A 257 -4.19 -3.38 -6.05
N LYS A 258 -3.04 -2.70 -6.13
CA LYS A 258 -2.83 -1.53 -7.00
C LYS A 258 -3.94 -0.49 -6.75
N ASN A 259 -4.68 -0.10 -7.79
CA ASN A 259 -5.81 0.81 -7.69
C ASN A 259 -7.16 0.08 -7.56
N LEU A 260 -7.19 -1.25 -7.45
CA LEU A 260 -8.44 -2.01 -7.35
C LEU A 260 -8.81 -2.28 -5.89
N THR A 261 -10.05 -1.97 -5.53
CA THR A 261 -10.61 -2.41 -4.24
C THR A 261 -10.93 -3.91 -4.25
N ARG A 262 -11.31 -4.46 -3.09
CA ARG A 262 -11.64 -5.88 -2.91
C ARG A 262 -12.71 -6.37 -3.88
N THR A 263 -13.75 -5.59 -4.17
CA THR A 263 -14.88 -6.05 -5.00
C THR A 263 -14.46 -6.41 -6.43
N PRO A 264 -13.85 -5.49 -7.21
CA PRO A 264 -13.31 -5.83 -8.53
C PRO A 264 -12.31 -7.01 -8.51
N LEU A 265 -11.46 -7.11 -7.48
CA LEU A 265 -10.51 -8.22 -7.36
C LEU A 265 -11.20 -9.58 -7.19
N LYS A 266 -12.28 -9.64 -6.40
CA LYS A 266 -13.06 -10.88 -6.29
C LYS A 266 -13.72 -11.25 -7.60
N ASP A 267 -14.27 -10.28 -8.33
CA ASP A 267 -14.90 -10.54 -9.62
C ASP A 267 -13.88 -11.07 -10.65
N MET A 268 -12.66 -10.52 -10.66
CA MET A 268 -11.55 -11.05 -11.46
C MET A 268 -11.15 -12.46 -11.03
N GLY A 269 -10.99 -12.68 -9.73
CA GLY A 269 -10.63 -14.00 -9.18
C GLY A 269 -11.67 -15.05 -9.53
N TYR A 270 -12.96 -14.71 -9.41
CA TYR A 270 -14.05 -15.62 -9.76
C TYR A 270 -13.98 -16.06 -11.22
N TYR A 271 -13.78 -15.11 -12.13
CA TYR A 271 -13.61 -15.42 -13.55
C TYR A 271 -12.43 -16.36 -13.81
N PHE A 272 -11.27 -16.09 -13.20
CA PHE A 272 -10.09 -16.94 -13.36
C PHE A 272 -10.32 -18.36 -12.82
N ALA A 273 -11.05 -18.48 -11.72
CA ALA A 273 -11.44 -19.78 -11.17
C ALA A 273 -12.43 -20.51 -12.09
N SER A 274 -13.46 -19.82 -12.61
CA SER A 274 -14.50 -20.43 -13.44
C SER A 274 -14.00 -20.91 -14.80
N GLU A 275 -13.03 -20.20 -15.38
CA GLU A 275 -12.41 -20.57 -16.66
C GLU A 275 -11.29 -21.63 -16.51
N GLY A 276 -10.98 -22.06 -15.28
CA GLY A 276 -9.90 -23.00 -15.01
C GLY A 276 -8.51 -22.47 -15.37
N ILE A 277 -8.34 -21.13 -15.37
CA ILE A 277 -7.08 -20.47 -15.74
C ILE A 277 -5.97 -20.79 -14.72
N TYR A 278 -6.34 -21.04 -13.46
CA TYR A 278 -5.40 -21.40 -12.41
C TYR A 278 -5.94 -22.48 -11.48
N GLU A 279 -5.10 -23.42 -11.09
CA GLU A 279 -5.43 -24.42 -10.06
C GLU A 279 -5.31 -23.80 -8.67
N ARG A 280 -6.38 -23.91 -7.88
CA ARG A 280 -6.48 -23.39 -6.51
C ARG A 280 -5.26 -23.69 -5.64
N GLU A 281 -4.78 -24.92 -5.68
CA GLU A 281 -3.75 -25.38 -4.74
C GLU A 281 -2.36 -24.85 -5.11
N LYS A 282 -2.12 -24.62 -6.41
CA LYS A 282 -0.82 -24.17 -6.93
C LYS A 282 -0.50 -22.74 -6.50
N ILE A 283 -1.51 -21.87 -6.42
CA ILE A 283 -1.30 -20.45 -6.12
C ILE A 283 -0.71 -20.18 -4.72
N PHE A 284 -0.87 -21.13 -3.81
CA PHE A 284 -0.34 -21.05 -2.46
C PHE A 284 1.10 -21.59 -2.36
N LEU A 285 1.61 -22.20 -3.43
CA LEU A 285 3.01 -22.61 -3.52
C LEU A 285 3.88 -21.39 -3.82
N GLU A 286 4.88 -21.14 -2.99
CA GLU A 286 5.74 -19.97 -3.09
C GLU A 286 6.42 -19.84 -4.47
N LYS A 287 6.90 -20.96 -5.02
CA LYS A 287 7.50 -21.00 -6.36
C LYS A 287 6.50 -20.55 -7.43
N GLU A 288 5.34 -21.19 -7.49
CA GLU A 288 4.30 -20.87 -8.48
C GLU A 288 3.84 -19.41 -8.35
N PHE A 289 3.66 -18.92 -7.12
CA PHE A 289 3.28 -17.54 -6.89
C PHE A 289 4.36 -16.55 -7.36
N SER A 290 5.63 -16.83 -7.06
CA SER A 290 6.76 -15.99 -7.48
C SER A 290 6.96 -15.94 -9.00
N GLU A 291 6.62 -17.03 -9.70
CA GLU A 291 6.70 -17.16 -11.16
C GLU A 291 5.43 -16.64 -11.86
N SER A 292 4.33 -16.46 -11.12
CA SER A 292 3.05 -15.95 -11.63
C SER A 292 2.98 -14.42 -11.74
N ASP A 293 2.22 -13.90 -12.71
CA ASP A 293 1.85 -12.48 -12.71
C ASP A 293 0.83 -12.22 -11.60
N LYS A 294 1.20 -11.29 -10.69
CA LYS A 294 0.38 -10.88 -9.53
C LYS A 294 -1.00 -10.34 -9.91
N SER A 295 -1.18 -9.89 -11.14
CA SER A 295 -2.48 -9.45 -11.68
C SER A 295 -3.46 -10.60 -11.88
N PHE A 296 -2.99 -11.86 -11.85
CA PHE A 296 -3.82 -13.07 -11.84
C PHE A 296 -3.85 -13.72 -10.46
N SER A 297 -2.68 -13.84 -9.80
CA SER A 297 -2.61 -14.58 -8.54
C SER A 297 -3.24 -13.83 -7.37
N ILE A 298 -3.10 -12.51 -7.28
CA ILE A 298 -3.71 -11.75 -6.19
C ILE A 298 -5.25 -11.83 -6.21
N PRO A 299 -5.96 -11.60 -7.34
CA PRO A 299 -7.41 -11.77 -7.42
C PRO A 299 -7.92 -13.14 -6.93
N MET A 300 -7.24 -14.21 -7.31
CA MET A 300 -7.57 -15.57 -6.87
C MET A 300 -7.42 -15.72 -5.36
N LEU A 301 -6.30 -15.27 -4.78
CA LEU A 301 -6.09 -15.29 -3.32
C LEU A 301 -7.14 -14.47 -2.58
N VAL A 302 -7.51 -13.29 -3.11
CA VAL A 302 -8.57 -12.45 -2.53
C VAL A 302 -9.91 -13.18 -2.49
N LEU A 303 -10.27 -13.87 -3.58
CA LEU A 303 -11.48 -14.68 -3.65
C LEU A 303 -11.49 -15.81 -2.61
N TYR A 304 -10.36 -16.52 -2.47
CA TYR A 304 -10.22 -17.60 -1.49
C TYR A 304 -10.27 -17.09 -0.05
N PHE A 305 -9.60 -15.98 0.26
CA PHE A 305 -9.70 -15.41 1.60
C PHE A 305 -11.09 -14.86 1.90
N ASP A 306 -11.84 -14.39 0.90
CA ASP A 306 -13.25 -14.03 1.06
C ASP A 306 -14.12 -15.22 1.44
N SER A 307 -13.96 -16.36 0.77
CA SER A 307 -14.75 -17.56 1.06
C SER A 307 -14.52 -18.05 2.49
N ILE A 308 -13.26 -18.07 2.94
CA ILE A 308 -12.90 -18.51 4.29
C ILE A 308 -13.36 -17.50 5.35
N ALA A 309 -13.13 -16.20 5.12
CA ALA A 309 -13.50 -15.15 6.07
C ALA A 309 -15.01 -15.05 6.28
N ARG A 310 -15.84 -15.35 5.27
CA ARG A 310 -17.31 -15.37 5.44
C ARG A 310 -17.77 -16.42 6.45
N LYS A 311 -17.05 -17.54 6.56
CA LYS A 311 -17.36 -18.60 7.52
C LYS A 311 -16.74 -18.36 8.88
N LEU A 312 -15.48 -17.95 8.92
CA LEU A 312 -14.70 -17.86 10.16
C LEU A 312 -14.78 -16.50 10.83
N GLY A 313 -15.07 -15.44 10.07
CA GLY A 313 -14.79 -14.06 10.46
C GLY A 313 -13.31 -13.71 10.27
N LEU A 314 -13.03 -12.40 10.19
CA LEU A 314 -11.68 -11.88 9.92
C LEU A 314 -10.68 -12.28 10.99
N LYS A 315 -11.02 -12.12 12.29
CA LYS A 315 -10.14 -12.50 13.40
C LYS A 315 -9.60 -13.92 13.25
N ASN A 316 -10.50 -14.89 13.07
CA ASN A 316 -10.12 -16.30 13.00
C ASN A 316 -9.36 -16.63 11.71
N LEU A 317 -9.59 -15.91 10.61
CA LEU A 317 -8.76 -16.03 9.41
C LEU A 317 -7.33 -15.55 9.67
N VAL A 318 -7.15 -14.42 10.34
CA VAL A 318 -5.82 -13.90 10.66
C VAL A 318 -5.10 -14.83 11.63
N ASP A 319 -5.79 -15.35 12.65
CA ASP A 319 -5.25 -16.32 13.60
C ASP A 319 -4.83 -17.62 12.87
N LEU A 320 -5.65 -18.11 11.94
CA LEU A 320 -5.33 -19.27 11.10
C LEU A 320 -4.04 -19.06 10.30
N ILE A 321 -3.88 -17.89 9.66
CA ILE A 321 -2.68 -17.60 8.85
C ILE A 321 -1.45 -17.44 9.74
N LYS A 322 -1.62 -16.89 10.94
CA LYS A 322 -0.55 -16.78 11.93
C LYS A 322 -0.02 -18.15 12.35
N ASP A 323 -0.91 -19.11 12.60
CA ASP A 323 -0.53 -20.47 13.01
C ASP A 323 0.21 -21.24 11.91
N GLU A 324 -0.09 -20.94 10.64
CA GLU A 324 0.62 -21.50 9.47
C GLU A 324 1.96 -20.82 9.19
N SER A 325 2.25 -19.70 9.84
CA SER A 325 3.50 -18.98 9.66
C SER A 325 4.60 -19.61 10.53
N ASN A 326 5.45 -20.44 9.92
CA ASN A 326 6.54 -21.11 10.62
C ASN A 326 7.85 -20.28 10.50
N PRO A 327 8.42 -19.78 11.61
CA PRO A 327 9.67 -19.01 11.57
C PRO A 327 10.87 -19.79 11.01
N ASP A 328 10.85 -21.14 11.07
CA ASP A 328 11.96 -22.00 10.65
C ASP A 328 11.71 -22.77 9.33
N GLY A 329 10.54 -22.60 8.70
CA GLY A 329 10.07 -23.55 7.70
C GLY A 329 9.52 -22.91 6.43
N VAL A 330 10.23 -23.10 5.32
CA VAL A 330 9.65 -23.07 3.97
C VAL A 330 8.34 -23.85 4.03
N ILE A 331 7.20 -23.19 3.78
CA ILE A 331 5.91 -23.86 3.68
C ILE A 331 5.95 -24.72 2.41
N LYS A 332 6.30 -26.00 2.54
CA LYS A 332 6.54 -26.93 1.41
C LYS A 332 5.25 -27.45 0.74
N GLY A 333 4.11 -26.77 0.89
CA GLY A 333 2.86 -27.21 0.26
C GLY A 333 1.62 -26.46 0.74
N PHE A 334 0.47 -26.80 0.14
CA PHE A 334 -0.82 -26.27 0.55
C PHE A 334 -1.18 -26.74 1.98
N PRO A 335 -1.42 -25.83 2.94
CA PRO A 335 -1.71 -26.13 4.33
C PRO A 335 -2.86 -27.10 4.48
N VAL A 336 -2.65 -28.15 5.26
CA VAL A 336 -3.72 -29.09 5.64
C VAL A 336 -4.89 -28.33 6.29
N SER A 337 -4.61 -27.25 7.01
CA SER A 337 -5.60 -26.39 7.66
C SER A 337 -6.47 -25.59 6.68
N LEU A 338 -6.02 -25.38 5.43
CA LEU A 338 -6.84 -24.76 4.39
C LEU A 338 -7.63 -25.80 3.59
N LYS A 339 -7.16 -27.05 3.52
CA LYS A 339 -7.86 -28.13 2.80
C LYS A 339 -9.24 -28.42 3.38
N LYS A 340 -9.41 -28.25 4.69
CA LYS A 340 -10.73 -28.39 5.35
C LYS A 340 -11.77 -27.35 4.89
N TYR A 341 -11.37 -26.29 4.19
CA TYR A 341 -12.27 -25.27 3.64
C TYR A 341 -12.49 -25.41 2.13
N SER A 342 -11.97 -26.48 1.51
CA SER A 342 -12.13 -26.72 0.07
C SER A 342 -13.61 -26.84 -0.33
N GLU A 343 -14.38 -27.69 0.34
CA GLU A 343 -15.82 -27.86 0.06
C GLU A 343 -16.60 -26.56 0.26
N GLU A 344 -16.27 -25.80 1.31
CA GLU A 344 -16.91 -24.51 1.56
C GLU A 344 -16.60 -23.48 0.48
N THR A 345 -15.38 -23.53 -0.03
CA THR A 345 -14.95 -22.67 -1.13
C THR A 345 -15.69 -23.04 -2.41
N GLU A 346 -15.85 -24.33 -2.72
CA GLU A 346 -16.65 -24.76 -3.87
C GLU A 346 -18.10 -24.27 -3.76
N LYS A 347 -18.70 -24.42 -2.57
CA LYS A 347 -20.05 -23.89 -2.31
C LYS A 347 -20.11 -22.38 -2.50
N TYR A 348 -19.13 -21.65 -1.97
CA TYR A 348 -19.03 -20.21 -2.14
C TYR A 348 -18.93 -19.81 -3.61
N LEU A 349 -18.12 -20.50 -4.40
CA LEU A 349 -17.99 -20.25 -5.84
C LEU A 349 -19.30 -20.55 -6.58
N ALA A 350 -19.99 -21.63 -6.22
CA ALA A 350 -21.28 -21.96 -6.82
C ALA A 350 -22.37 -20.91 -6.53
N GLU A 351 -22.30 -20.24 -5.38
CA GLU A 351 -23.24 -19.18 -4.96
C GLU A 351 -22.77 -17.75 -5.33
N TYR A 352 -21.54 -17.59 -5.82
CA TYR A 352 -20.97 -16.27 -6.09
C TYR A 352 -21.64 -15.61 -7.29
N VAL A 353 -22.24 -14.44 -7.06
CA VAL A 353 -22.81 -13.61 -8.13
C VAL A 353 -21.77 -12.56 -8.52
N GLN A 354 -21.14 -12.79 -9.67
CA GLN A 354 -20.14 -11.88 -10.21
C GLN A 354 -20.76 -10.54 -10.63
N SER A 355 -20.03 -9.44 -10.39
CA SER A 355 -20.44 -8.08 -10.77
C SER A 355 -21.79 -7.65 -10.18
N ASP A 356 -22.20 -8.20 -9.03
CA ASP A 356 -23.45 -7.83 -8.34
C ASP A 356 -23.53 -6.33 -8.00
N SER A 357 -22.39 -5.61 -8.02
CA SER A 357 -22.36 -4.15 -7.85
C SER A 357 -22.82 -3.37 -9.09
N ILE A 358 -22.68 -3.94 -10.30
CA ILE A 358 -23.03 -3.30 -11.57
C ILE A 358 -23.67 -4.32 -12.53
N LEU A 359 -24.94 -4.09 -12.88
CA LEU A 359 -25.72 -5.00 -13.71
C LEU A 359 -26.14 -4.33 -15.03
N PRO A 360 -25.70 -4.82 -16.20
CA PRO A 360 -26.24 -4.36 -17.47
C PRO A 360 -27.70 -4.82 -17.62
N VAL A 361 -28.62 -3.89 -17.92
CA VAL A 361 -30.06 -4.16 -18.00
C VAL A 361 -30.70 -3.34 -19.12
N ASP A 362 -31.62 -3.93 -19.88
CA ASP A 362 -32.24 -3.25 -21.03
C ASP A 362 -33.60 -2.63 -20.71
N THR A 363 -34.28 -3.09 -19.66
CA THR A 363 -35.64 -2.65 -19.32
C THR A 363 -35.64 -1.57 -18.25
N GLN A 364 -36.52 -0.60 -18.43
CA GLN A 364 -36.86 0.41 -17.43
C GLN A 364 -38.31 0.17 -17.00
N ASP A 365 -38.53 -0.15 -15.73
CA ASP A 365 -39.86 -0.11 -15.12
C ASP A 365 -40.25 1.34 -14.81
N SER A 366 -41.46 1.58 -14.30
CA SER A 366 -41.91 2.92 -13.87
C SER A 366 -41.16 3.38 -12.60
N LEU A 367 -39.87 3.68 -12.76
CA LEU A 367 -38.95 4.06 -11.70
C LEU A 367 -38.99 5.56 -11.43
N LYS A 368 -38.79 5.95 -10.17
CA LYS A 368 -38.72 7.35 -9.76
C LYS A 368 -37.44 7.97 -10.30
N MET A 369 -37.57 9.04 -11.07
CA MET A 369 -36.43 9.79 -11.58
C MET A 369 -35.76 10.61 -10.46
N LEU A 370 -34.44 10.53 -10.37
CA LEU A 370 -33.61 11.28 -9.43
C LEU A 370 -32.89 12.43 -10.12
N PHE A 371 -32.49 12.22 -11.38
CA PHE A 371 -31.77 13.19 -12.19
C PHE A 371 -32.18 13.06 -13.65
N ASP A 372 -32.52 14.20 -14.28
CA ASP A 372 -32.81 14.30 -15.70
C ASP A 372 -31.79 15.23 -16.37
N GLY A 373 -31.06 14.69 -17.34
CA GLY A 373 -30.14 15.47 -18.15
C GLY A 373 -29.96 14.86 -19.53
N ASP A 374 -29.38 15.64 -20.43
CA ASP A 374 -29.35 15.31 -21.86
C ASP A 374 -28.55 14.04 -22.19
N ARG A 375 -27.46 13.79 -21.44
CA ARG A 375 -26.60 12.60 -21.64
C ARG A 375 -26.79 11.54 -20.57
N VAL A 376 -27.26 11.89 -19.38
CA VAL A 376 -27.38 10.97 -18.24
C VAL A 376 -28.73 11.15 -17.57
N ARG A 377 -29.44 10.04 -17.35
CA ARG A 377 -30.62 9.99 -16.49
C ARG A 377 -30.41 8.94 -15.42
N ILE A 378 -30.80 9.27 -14.19
CA ILE A 378 -30.65 8.40 -13.03
C ILE A 378 -32.01 8.22 -12.37
N PHE A 379 -32.34 6.99 -12.04
CA PHE A 379 -33.59 6.59 -11.41
C PHE A 379 -33.30 5.77 -10.16
N ASP A 380 -34.21 5.86 -9.20
CA ASP A 380 -34.22 5.04 -8.00
C ASP A 380 -34.87 3.69 -8.29
N ASP A 381 -34.12 2.62 -8.03
CA ASP A 381 -34.55 1.22 -8.17
C ASP A 381 -34.26 0.44 -6.87
N GLY A 382 -34.71 0.98 -5.74
CA GLY A 382 -34.58 0.34 -4.43
C GLY A 382 -33.12 0.30 -3.95
N ASP A 383 -32.48 -0.86 -4.02
CA ASP A 383 -31.07 -1.05 -3.65
C ASP A 383 -30.08 -0.58 -4.72
N TYR A 384 -30.60 -0.17 -5.90
CA TYR A 384 -29.82 0.24 -7.05
C TYR A 384 -30.18 1.65 -7.52
N TYR A 385 -29.23 2.26 -8.22
CA TYR A 385 -29.48 3.33 -9.18
C TYR A 385 -29.57 2.73 -10.58
N TYR A 386 -30.69 2.94 -11.25
CA TYR A 386 -30.81 2.64 -12.68
C TYR A 386 -30.31 3.86 -13.48
N ILE A 387 -29.35 3.62 -14.37
CA ILE A 387 -28.62 4.67 -15.09
C ILE A 387 -28.77 4.46 -16.59
N MET A 388 -29.19 5.51 -17.27
CA MET A 388 -29.16 5.62 -18.73
C MET A 388 -28.12 6.67 -19.10
N SER A 389 -27.11 6.30 -19.87
CA SER A 389 -26.02 7.22 -20.21
C SER A 389 -25.58 7.14 -21.66
N ARG A 390 -25.28 8.29 -22.27
CA ARG A 390 -24.64 8.41 -23.60
C ARG A 390 -23.11 8.44 -23.54
N GLY A 391 -22.52 7.82 -22.51
CA GLY A 391 -21.08 7.73 -22.30
C GLY A 391 -20.66 7.88 -20.84
N SER A 392 -19.39 8.15 -20.62
CA SER A 392 -18.84 8.38 -19.27
C SER A 392 -19.32 9.71 -18.70
N PHE A 393 -19.40 9.81 -17.37
CA PHE A 393 -19.77 11.03 -16.66
C PHE A 393 -19.07 11.12 -15.30
N ASN A 394 -19.06 12.31 -14.70
CA ASN A 394 -18.51 12.56 -13.38
C ASN A 394 -19.63 12.85 -12.38
N ILE A 395 -19.34 12.61 -11.10
CA ILE A 395 -20.21 12.93 -9.97
C ILE A 395 -19.39 13.71 -8.96
N SER A 396 -19.92 14.84 -8.51
CA SER A 396 -19.21 15.78 -7.63
C SER A 396 -20.08 16.15 -6.43
N GLU A 397 -19.44 16.35 -5.29
CA GLU A 397 -20.05 17.04 -4.15
C GLU A 397 -20.21 18.54 -4.47
N ASP A 398 -21.06 19.24 -3.72
CA ASP A 398 -21.18 20.70 -3.82
C ASP A 398 -20.88 21.38 -2.47
N PRO A 399 -19.73 22.08 -2.32
CA PRO A 399 -18.63 22.19 -3.28
C PRO A 399 -17.71 20.96 -3.27
N GLY A 400 -17.27 20.51 -4.45
CA GLY A 400 -16.23 19.48 -4.59
C GLY A 400 -14.83 19.95 -4.21
N MET A 401 -13.84 19.04 -4.19
CA MET A 401 -12.45 19.34 -3.78
C MET A 401 -11.62 20.03 -4.87
N ARG A 402 -11.98 21.27 -5.24
CA ARG A 402 -11.34 22.01 -6.34
C ARG A 402 -9.86 22.32 -6.17
N MET A 403 -9.36 22.35 -4.93
CA MET A 403 -7.95 22.62 -4.63
C MET A 403 -7.07 21.36 -4.71
N TYR A 404 -7.67 20.17 -4.70
CA TYR A 404 -6.94 18.91 -4.80
C TYR A 404 -6.53 18.64 -6.25
N LYS A 405 -5.25 18.34 -6.47
CA LYS A 405 -4.72 17.93 -7.78
C LYS A 405 -4.69 16.42 -7.86
N ASN A 406 -5.59 15.86 -8.65
CA ASN A 406 -5.53 14.45 -9.02
C ASN A 406 -4.59 14.24 -10.22
N TYR A 407 -3.34 13.84 -9.93
CA TYR A 407 -2.34 13.57 -10.97
C TYR A 407 -2.66 12.36 -11.87
N ARG A 408 -3.48 11.43 -11.39
CA ARG A 408 -3.89 10.24 -12.13
C ARG A 408 -5.18 10.46 -12.94
N TYR A 409 -5.83 11.60 -12.78
CA TYR A 409 -7.07 11.89 -13.51
C TYR A 409 -6.84 11.88 -15.03
N ARG A 410 -5.67 12.34 -15.51
CA ARG A 410 -5.34 12.30 -16.94
C ARG A 410 -5.16 10.87 -17.49
N ASP A 411 -4.79 9.92 -16.65
CA ASP A 411 -4.70 8.52 -17.07
C ASP A 411 -6.09 7.90 -17.24
N ILE A 412 -7.10 8.45 -16.54
CA ILE A 412 -8.49 8.01 -16.57
C ILE A 412 -9.29 8.77 -17.65
N VAL A 413 -9.12 10.09 -17.72
CA VAL A 413 -9.81 11.02 -18.62
C VAL A 413 -8.79 11.94 -19.29
N PRO A 414 -8.11 11.50 -20.37
CA PRO A 414 -6.95 12.19 -20.94
C PRO A 414 -7.21 13.63 -21.42
N ASN A 415 -8.42 13.92 -21.85
CA ASN A 415 -8.78 15.19 -22.49
C ASN A 415 -9.43 16.20 -21.54
N ARG A 416 -9.41 15.95 -20.22
CA ARG A 416 -10.07 16.82 -19.25
C ARG A 416 -9.17 17.17 -18.08
N VAL A 417 -9.35 18.40 -17.59
CA VAL A 417 -8.73 18.86 -16.34
C VAL A 417 -9.62 18.42 -15.19
N TYR A 418 -9.01 17.95 -14.11
CA TYR A 418 -9.73 17.61 -12.89
C TYR A 418 -10.29 18.87 -12.22
N GLU A 419 -11.58 18.88 -11.88
CA GLU A 419 -12.27 20.05 -11.33
C GLU A 419 -12.84 19.78 -9.92
N GLY A 420 -12.32 18.77 -9.22
CA GLY A 420 -12.73 18.43 -7.85
C GLY A 420 -13.89 17.43 -7.78
N GLU A 421 -14.12 16.64 -8.82
CA GLU A 421 -15.15 15.60 -8.80
C GLU A 421 -14.73 14.41 -7.93
N LYS A 422 -15.71 13.77 -7.28
CA LYS A 422 -15.45 12.65 -6.38
C LYS A 422 -15.46 11.32 -7.12
N TYR A 423 -16.40 11.14 -8.05
CA TYR A 423 -16.51 9.91 -8.81
C TYR A 423 -16.41 10.13 -10.31
N HIS A 424 -15.83 9.15 -11.00
CA HIS A 424 -15.91 9.01 -12.45
C HIS A 424 -16.56 7.67 -12.77
N VAL A 425 -17.63 7.70 -13.56
CA VAL A 425 -18.27 6.51 -14.10
C VAL A 425 -17.86 6.41 -15.56
N LEU A 426 -16.93 5.50 -15.85
CA LEU A 426 -16.52 5.16 -17.21
C LEU A 426 -17.57 4.21 -17.80
N VAL A 427 -18.08 4.53 -18.99
CA VAL A 427 -19.09 3.71 -19.68
C VAL A 427 -18.70 3.56 -21.15
N ASN A 428 -18.56 2.31 -21.59
CA ASN A 428 -18.43 1.97 -23.01
C ASN A 428 -19.25 0.70 -23.32
N ARG A 429 -19.12 0.10 -24.52
CA ARG A 429 -19.89 -1.10 -24.91
C ARG A 429 -19.52 -2.37 -24.14
N ARG A 430 -18.32 -2.42 -23.57
CA ARG A 430 -17.72 -3.57 -22.88
C ARG A 430 -17.64 -3.37 -21.37
N ASP A 431 -17.38 -2.15 -20.92
CA ASP A 431 -16.99 -1.91 -19.54
C ASP A 431 -17.81 -0.79 -18.89
N ILE A 432 -18.12 -0.98 -17.61
CA ILE A 432 -18.59 0.05 -16.69
C ILE A 432 -17.65 0.05 -15.50
N VAL A 433 -16.98 1.17 -15.23
CA VAL A 433 -16.01 1.27 -14.14
C VAL A 433 -16.30 2.50 -13.31
N VAL A 434 -16.43 2.33 -12.00
CA VAL A 434 -16.62 3.43 -11.05
C VAL A 434 -15.31 3.69 -10.33
N TYR A 435 -14.77 4.89 -10.49
CA TYR A 435 -13.59 5.37 -9.77
C TYR A 435 -14.02 6.30 -8.64
N ASN A 436 -13.40 6.17 -7.47
CA ASN A 436 -13.30 7.25 -6.49
C ASN A 436 -12.03 8.04 -6.79
N LEU A 437 -12.19 9.26 -7.31
CA LEU A 437 -11.11 10.15 -7.71
C LEU A 437 -10.41 10.81 -6.53
N TYR A 438 -11.04 10.88 -5.35
CA TYR A 438 -10.35 11.36 -4.15
C TYR A 438 -9.31 10.35 -3.66
N THR A 439 -9.60 9.05 -3.80
CA THR A 439 -8.68 7.96 -3.40
C THR A 439 -7.86 7.36 -4.56
N ASN A 440 -8.23 7.65 -5.80
CA ASN A 440 -7.68 7.04 -7.02
C ASN A 440 -7.88 5.52 -7.12
N GLN A 441 -9.01 5.02 -6.61
CA GLN A 441 -9.34 3.60 -6.62
C GLN A 441 -10.56 3.28 -7.49
N VAL A 442 -10.54 2.11 -8.13
CA VAL A 442 -11.71 1.47 -8.73
C VAL A 442 -12.50 0.79 -7.63
N ILE A 443 -13.70 1.30 -7.36
CA ILE A 443 -14.57 0.86 -6.27
C ILE A 443 -15.62 -0.16 -6.73
N ALA A 444 -15.96 -0.15 -8.03
CA ALA A 444 -16.81 -1.15 -8.67
C ALA A 444 -16.48 -1.23 -10.16
N ALA A 445 -16.61 -2.42 -10.74
CA ALA A 445 -16.41 -2.61 -12.16
C ALA A 445 -17.28 -3.75 -12.71
N TYR A 446 -17.70 -3.59 -13.96
CA TYR A 446 -18.24 -4.63 -14.82
C TYR A 446 -17.36 -4.65 -16.06
N TYR A 447 -16.73 -5.79 -16.34
CA TYR A 447 -15.95 -6.02 -17.55
C TYR A 447 -16.60 -7.16 -18.33
N ALA A 448 -17.21 -6.88 -19.49
CA ALA A 448 -17.84 -7.92 -20.30
C ALA A 448 -16.86 -9.06 -20.64
N ALA A 449 -15.57 -8.75 -20.85
CA ALA A 449 -14.56 -9.77 -21.12
C ALA A 449 -14.34 -10.76 -19.96
N LEU A 450 -14.69 -10.36 -18.73
CA LEU A 450 -14.53 -11.16 -17.52
C LEU A 450 -15.83 -11.77 -17.03
N THR A 451 -16.95 -11.65 -17.77
CA THR A 451 -18.18 -12.38 -17.42
C THR A 451 -18.29 -13.68 -18.22
N PRO A 452 -18.79 -14.78 -17.62
CA PRO A 452 -18.95 -16.06 -18.32
C PRO A 452 -19.76 -15.96 -19.62
N ASP A 453 -20.76 -15.09 -19.64
CA ASP A 453 -21.65 -14.88 -20.79
C ASP A 453 -21.17 -13.81 -21.78
N LYS A 454 -20.07 -13.12 -21.46
CA LYS A 454 -19.46 -12.04 -22.25
C LYS A 454 -20.46 -10.99 -22.75
N LYS A 455 -21.51 -10.72 -21.98
CA LYS A 455 -22.59 -9.82 -22.40
C LYS A 455 -22.07 -8.40 -22.53
N SER A 456 -22.29 -7.81 -23.70
CA SER A 456 -22.09 -6.37 -23.90
C SER A 456 -23.13 -5.59 -23.09
N ILE A 457 -22.78 -4.36 -22.74
CA ILE A 457 -23.72 -3.45 -22.08
C ILE A 457 -24.82 -3.08 -23.09
N PRO A 458 -26.11 -3.32 -22.76
CA PRO A 458 -27.21 -3.00 -23.65
C PRO A 458 -27.22 -1.50 -24.02
N GLY A 459 -27.40 -1.22 -25.31
CA GLY A 459 -27.60 0.16 -25.76
C GLY A 459 -28.00 0.28 -27.23
N VAL A 460 -28.87 1.24 -27.51
CA VAL A 460 -29.27 1.66 -28.87
C VAL A 460 -28.77 3.08 -29.07
N SER A 461 -28.08 3.34 -30.19
CA SER A 461 -27.54 4.67 -30.51
C SER A 461 -26.69 5.27 -29.38
N ASP A 462 -25.78 4.44 -28.83
CA ASP A 462 -24.85 4.76 -27.74
C ASP A 462 -25.50 5.18 -26.41
N LEU A 463 -26.79 4.88 -26.22
CA LEU A 463 -27.48 5.01 -24.93
C LEU A 463 -27.35 3.71 -24.14
N PHE A 464 -26.37 3.65 -23.24
CA PHE A 464 -26.10 2.52 -22.35
C PHE A 464 -27.07 2.49 -21.17
N ARG A 465 -27.49 1.27 -20.79
CA ARG A 465 -28.43 1.04 -19.67
C ARG A 465 -27.87 0.01 -18.69
N PHE A 466 -27.86 0.38 -17.42
CA PHE A 466 -27.28 -0.45 -16.36
C PHE A 466 -27.77 -0.02 -14.98
N LYS A 467 -27.59 -0.89 -13.98
CA LYS A 467 -27.84 -0.61 -12.56
C LYS A 467 -26.52 -0.59 -11.81
N ILE A 468 -26.37 0.31 -10.85
CA ILE A 468 -25.25 0.32 -9.88
C ILE A 468 -25.85 0.24 -8.48
N LYS A 469 -25.35 -0.65 -7.62
CA LYS A 469 -25.78 -0.71 -6.22
C LYS A 469 -25.52 0.61 -5.51
N LYS A 470 -26.48 1.05 -4.70
CA LYS A 470 -26.36 2.34 -3.98
C LYS A 470 -25.13 2.39 -3.07
N HIS A 471 -24.77 1.27 -2.44
CA HIS A 471 -23.61 1.19 -1.53
C HIS A 471 -22.25 1.34 -2.20
N VAL A 472 -22.18 1.36 -3.53
CA VAL A 472 -20.94 1.69 -4.27
C VAL A 472 -20.56 3.15 -4.01
N PHE A 473 -21.54 4.02 -3.78
CA PHE A 473 -21.33 5.43 -3.46
C PHE A 473 -21.44 5.64 -1.95
N GLU A 474 -20.61 6.53 -1.40
CA GLU A 474 -20.64 6.86 0.03
C GLU A 474 -21.80 7.81 0.34
N GLU A 475 -22.16 8.65 -0.64
CA GLU A 475 -23.30 9.56 -0.58
C GLU A 475 -24.46 9.08 -1.46
N PRO A 476 -25.72 9.37 -1.05
CA PRO A 476 -26.86 9.27 -1.94
C PRO A 476 -26.70 10.20 -3.15
N LEU A 477 -26.92 9.70 -4.37
CA LEU A 477 -26.71 10.48 -5.60
C LEU A 477 -27.67 11.66 -5.74
N GLU A 478 -28.82 11.63 -5.04
CA GLU A 478 -29.77 12.73 -4.96
C GLU A 478 -29.18 14.01 -4.33
N ARG A 479 -28.07 13.87 -3.59
CA ARG A 479 -27.36 14.97 -2.94
C ARG A 479 -26.11 15.39 -3.70
N MET A 480 -25.83 14.76 -4.84
CA MET A 480 -24.62 14.99 -5.61
C MET A 480 -24.93 15.68 -6.94
N LYS A 481 -23.95 16.40 -7.46
CA LYS A 481 -24.00 17.03 -8.77
C LYS A 481 -23.50 16.06 -9.85
N ILE A 482 -24.33 15.81 -10.85
CA ILE A 482 -23.91 15.07 -12.05
C ILE A 482 -23.26 16.03 -13.04
N VAL A 483 -22.04 15.71 -13.46
CA VAL A 483 -21.24 16.49 -14.40
C VAL A 483 -21.08 15.71 -15.70
N GLN A 484 -21.69 16.26 -16.76
CA GLN A 484 -21.70 15.66 -18.10
C GLN A 484 -20.67 16.37 -18.98
N PHE A 485 -20.03 15.63 -19.89
CA PHE A 485 -19.05 16.17 -20.84
C PHE A 485 -19.30 15.65 -22.26
N TYR A 486 -18.79 16.39 -23.25
CA TYR A 486 -19.07 16.16 -24.67
C TYR A 486 -18.23 15.05 -25.30
#